data_AF-A0A1V2RH58-F1
#
_entry.id   AF-A0A1V2RH58-F1
#
_cell.length_a   1.000
_cell.length_b   1.000
_cell.length_c   1.000
_cell.angle_alpha   90.00
_cell.angle_beta   90.00
_cell.angle_gamma   90.00
#
_symmetry.space_group_name_H-M   'P 1'
#
loop_
_entity.id
_entity.type
_entity.pdbx_description
1 polymer ?
#
loop_
_entity_poly.entity_id
_entity_poly.type
_entity_poly.pdbx_seq_one_letter_code
_entity_poly.pdbx_strand_id
1 'polypeptide(L)'
;MSGSKKFSISLPEDLAEAARAHVGPGGFSAYVAEALAQRVAMDKLREIVVDFETDNDQLTRDEIEAARALLRHDHRKADGAAA
;
A
#
# COMPACT_ATOMS: atom_id res chain seq x y z
N MET A 1 -10.64 0.66 21.23
CA MET A 1 -10.88 -0.80 21.31
C MET A 1 -10.97 -1.34 19.89
N SER A 2 -9.85 -1.74 19.28
CA SER A 2 -9.88 -2.28 17.91
C SER A 2 -10.07 -3.79 17.98
N GLY A 3 -11.33 -4.25 17.99
CA GLY A 3 -11.66 -5.66 17.93
C GLY A 3 -11.56 -6.18 16.49
N SER A 4 -11.02 -7.37 16.28
CA SER A 4 -11.08 -8.06 14.99
C SER A 4 -12.45 -8.73 14.82
N LYS A 5 -13.18 -8.42 13.74
CA LYS A 5 -14.40 -9.14 13.36
C LYS A 5 -14.06 -10.20 12.31
N LYS A 6 -14.57 -11.42 12.50
CA LYS A 6 -14.41 -12.49 11.50
C LYS A 6 -15.40 -12.27 10.36
N PHE A 7 -14.89 -12.33 9.13
CA PHE A 7 -15.67 -12.35 7.90
C PHE A 7 -15.37 -13.67 7.18
N SER A 8 -16.41 -14.33 6.67
CA SER A 8 -16.24 -15.53 5.84
C SER A 8 -16.37 -15.13 4.38
N ILE A 9 -15.33 -15.42 3.59
CA ILE A 9 -15.29 -15.14 2.16
C ILE A 9 -14.80 -16.38 1.42
N SER A 10 -15.27 -16.57 0.19
CA SER A 10 -14.75 -17.60 -0.70
C SER A 10 -13.50 -17.08 -1.40
N LEU A 11 -12.43 -17.87 -1.38
CA LEU A 11 -11.18 -17.62 -2.08
C LEU A 11 -10.89 -18.80 -3.03
N PRO A 12 -10.30 -18.54 -4.21
CA PRO A 12 -9.77 -19.62 -5.04
C PRO A 12 -8.76 -20.46 -4.26
N GLU A 13 -8.87 -21.78 -4.37
CA GLU A 13 -8.03 -22.73 -3.64
C GLU A 13 -6.54 -22.50 -3.94
N ASP A 14 -6.19 -22.38 -5.23
CA ASP A 14 -4.81 -22.11 -5.66
C ASP A 14 -4.22 -20.86 -5.02
N LEU A 15 -5.03 -19.80 -4.87
CA LEU A 15 -4.59 -18.55 -4.26
C LEU A 15 -4.40 -18.69 -2.76
N ALA A 16 -5.30 -19.41 -2.08
CA ALA A 16 -5.22 -19.66 -0.65
C ALA A 16 -3.96 -20.49 -0.32
N GLU A 17 -3.69 -21.54 -1.10
CA GLU A 17 -2.50 -22.38 -0.92
C GLU A 17 -1.21 -21.64 -1.26
N ALA A 18 -1.18 -20.84 -2.33
CA ALA A 18 -0.01 -20.01 -2.64
C ALA A 18 0.32 -19.02 -1.52
N ALA A 19 -0.70 -18.36 -0.96
CA ALA A 19 -0.52 -17.45 0.16
C ALA A 19 -0.08 -18.19 1.43
N ARG A 20 -0.66 -19.36 1.76
CA ARG A 20 -0.23 -20.19 2.89
C ARG A 20 1.23 -20.64 2.76
N ALA A 21 1.64 -21.07 1.57
CA ALA A 21 3.02 -21.47 1.29
C ALA A 21 4.00 -20.30 1.44
N HIS A 22 3.58 -19.09 1.07
CA HIS A 22 4.41 -17.88 1.19
C HIS A 22 4.63 -17.44 2.64
N VAL A 23 3.58 -17.47 3.47
CA VAL A 23 3.59 -16.85 4.82
C VAL A 23 3.80 -17.84 5.96
N GLY A 24 3.67 -19.13 5.68
CA GLY A 24 3.81 -20.20 6.67
C GLY A 24 2.64 -20.31 7.66
N PRO A 25 2.77 -21.20 8.66
CA PRO A 25 1.70 -21.50 9.61
C PRO A 25 1.30 -20.28 10.43
N GLY A 26 0.00 -19.97 10.48
CA GLY A 26 -0.55 -18.87 11.30
C GLY A 26 -0.45 -17.47 10.71
N GLY A 27 0.29 -17.27 9.61
CA GLY A 27 0.47 -15.96 8.97
C GLY A 27 -0.64 -15.56 7.98
N PHE A 28 -1.50 -16.50 7.57
CA PHE A 28 -2.46 -16.29 6.49
C PHE A 28 -3.41 -15.11 6.73
N SER A 29 -4.03 -15.04 7.91
CA SER A 29 -4.98 -13.96 8.21
C SER A 29 -4.32 -12.58 8.27
N ALA A 30 -3.09 -12.51 8.81
CA ALA A 30 -2.34 -11.26 8.88
C ALA A 30 -1.95 -10.78 7.48
N TYR A 31 -1.45 -11.69 6.64
CA TYR A 31 -1.12 -11.40 5.25
C TYR A 31 -2.31 -10.90 4.45
N VAL A 32 -3.47 -11.56 4.57
CA VAL A 32 -4.69 -11.10 3.88
C VAL A 32 -5.12 -9.73 4.40
N ALA A 33 -5.04 -9.48 5.70
CA ALA A 33 -5.40 -8.18 6.28
C ALA A 33 -4.48 -7.05 5.79
N GLU A 34 -3.16 -7.29 5.76
CA GLU A 34 -2.17 -6.32 5.26
C GLU A 34 -2.34 -6.06 3.76
N ALA A 35 -2.53 -7.11 2.96
CA ALA A 35 -2.76 -6.98 1.52
C ALA A 35 -4.05 -6.19 1.24
N LEU A 36 -5.12 -6.44 2.00
CA LEU A 36 -6.38 -5.71 1.88
C LEU A 36 -6.23 -4.25 2.32
N ALA A 37 -5.53 -3.99 3.42
CA ALA A 37 -5.27 -2.64 3.90
C ALA A 37 -4.46 -1.83 2.87
N GLN A 38 -3.41 -2.44 2.31
CA GLN A 38 -2.63 -1.83 1.24
C GLN A 38 -3.48 -1.57 0.00
N ARG A 39 -4.35 -2.51 -0.38
CA ARG A 39 -5.22 -2.34 -1.55
C ARG A 39 -6.19 -1.18 -1.36
N VAL A 40 -6.85 -1.11 -0.22
CA VAL A 40 -7.76 0.01 0.11
C VAL A 40 -7.02 1.34 0.13
N ALA A 41 -5.79 1.39 0.66
CA ALA A 41 -4.99 2.61 0.63
C ALA A 41 -4.65 3.05 -0.80
N MET A 42 -4.29 2.11 -1.68
CA MET A 42 -3.98 2.40 -3.09
C MET A 42 -5.22 2.78 -3.91
N ASP A 43 -6.38 2.18 -3.62
CA ASP A 43 -7.63 2.55 -4.28
C ASP A 43 -8.04 3.98 -3.92
N LYS A 44 -7.93 4.38 -2.64
CA LYS A 44 -8.13 5.78 -2.21
C LYS A 44 -7.11 6.74 -2.81
N LEU A 45 -5.85 6.32 -2.91
CA LEU A 45 -4.82 7.12 -3.56
C LEU A 45 -5.17 7.37 -5.04
N ARG A 46 -5.70 6.34 -5.72
CA ARG A 46 -6.14 6.47 -7.11
C ARG A 46 -7.29 7.47 -7.25
N GLU A 47 -8.26 7.46 -6.32
CA GLU A 47 -9.34 8.46 -6.31
C GLU A 47 -8.77 9.88 -6.26
N ILE A 48 -7.81 10.14 -5.34
CA ILE A 48 -7.16 11.44 -5.23
C ILE A 48 -6.42 11.84 -6.52
N VAL A 49 -5.74 10.88 -7.16
CA VAL A 49 -5.02 11.14 -8.42
C VAL A 49 -6.00 11.47 -9.55
N VAL A 50 -7.11 10.73 -9.67
CA VAL A 50 -8.13 10.99 -10.69
C VAL A 50 -8.78 12.36 -10.48
N ASP A 51 -9.06 12.73 -9.22
CA ASP A 51 -9.59 14.05 -8.90
C ASP A 51 -8.58 15.15 -9.27
N PHE A 52 -7.29 14.95 -9.00
CA PHE A 52 -6.22 15.89 -9.40
C PHE A 52 -6.13 16.05 -10.93
N GLU A 53 -6.16 14.95 -11.67
CA GLU A 53 -6.09 14.93 -13.15
C GLU A 53 -7.34 15.50 -13.82
N THR A 54 -8.43 15.71 -13.09
CA THR A 54 -9.63 16.38 -13.62
C THR A 54 -9.37 17.87 -13.89
N ASP A 55 -8.59 18.52 -13.02
CA ASP A 55 -8.31 19.95 -13.09
C ASP A 55 -6.88 20.27 -13.58
N ASN A 56 -6.00 19.27 -13.61
CA ASN A 56 -4.58 19.42 -13.95
C ASN A 56 -4.16 18.39 -15.00
N ASP A 57 -3.17 18.74 -15.81
CA ASP A 57 -2.57 17.79 -16.74
C ASP A 57 -1.82 16.66 -15.99
N GLN A 58 -1.62 15.53 -16.67
CA GLN A 58 -0.85 14.42 -16.13
C GLN A 58 0.57 14.87 -15.75
N LEU A 59 1.01 14.42 -14.57
CA LEU A 59 2.37 14.67 -14.11
C LEU A 59 3.38 14.08 -15.09
N THR A 60 4.31 14.92 -15.54
CA THR A 60 5.40 14.48 -16.41
C THR A 60 6.40 13.62 -15.62
N ARG A 61 7.15 12.79 -16.35
CA ARG A 61 8.18 11.95 -15.73
C ARG A 61 9.23 12.77 -14.98
N ASP A 62 9.59 13.95 -15.52
CA ASP A 62 10.59 14.84 -14.93
C ASP A 62 10.09 15.43 -13.61
N GLU A 63 8.82 15.84 -13.53
CA GLU A 63 8.18 16.31 -12.29
C GLU A 63 8.12 15.20 -11.23
N ILE A 64 7.79 13.97 -11.64
CA ILE A 64 7.79 12.81 -10.75
C ILE A 64 9.20 12.51 -10.22
N GLU A 65 10.22 12.56 -11.07
CA GLU A 65 11.61 12.34 -10.65
C GLU A 65 12.12 13.43 -9.71
N ALA A 66 11.78 14.70 -9.96
CA ALA A 66 12.08 15.82 -9.07
C ALA A 66 11.40 15.65 -7.69
N ALA A 67 10.11 15.33 -7.66
CA ALA A 67 9.37 15.08 -6.43
C ALA A 67 9.95 13.89 -5.63
N ARG A 68 10.31 12.79 -6.31
CA ARG A 68 10.99 11.65 -5.68
C ARG A 68 12.35 12.02 -5.11
N ALA A 69 13.10 12.90 -5.78
CA ALA A 69 14.39 13.37 -5.26
C ALA A 69 14.23 14.16 -3.96
N LEU A 70 13.20 15.01 -3.86
CA LEU A 70 12.87 15.75 -2.64
C LEU A 70 12.49 14.80 -1.49
N LEU A 71 11.58 13.84 -1.72
CA LEU A 71 11.15 12.88 -0.70
C LEU A 71 12.31 12.03 -0.15
N ARG A 72 13.24 11.60 -1.02
CA ARG A 72 14.46 10.89 -0.59
C ARG A 72 15.37 11.78 0.27
N HIS A 73 15.42 13.07 -0.03
CA HIS A 73 16.26 14.03 0.68
C HIS A 73 15.72 14.34 2.08
N ASP A 74 14.39 14.39 2.23
CA ASP A 74 13.73 14.59 3.53
C ASP A 74 13.90 13.37 4.44
N HIS A 75 13.78 12.15 3.91
CA HIS A 75 14.06 10.93 4.68
C HIS A 75 15.50 10.91 5.21
N ARG A 76 16.49 11.24 4.37
CA ARG A 76 17.90 11.29 4.79
C ARG A 76 18.15 12.35 5.88
N LYS A 77 17.42 13.47 5.86
CA LYS A 77 17.49 14.50 6.90
C LYS A 77 16.86 14.03 8.21
N ALA A 78 15.75 13.29 8.15
CA ALA A 78 15.09 12.74 9.33
C ALA A 78 15.97 11.69 10.05
N ASP A 79 16.63 10.81 9.28
CA ASP A 79 17.51 9.77 9.82
C ASP A 79 18.81 10.36 10.43
N GLY A 80 19.29 11.48 9.90
CA GLY A 80 20.48 12.18 10.41
C GLY A 80 20.24 13.04 11.65
N ALA A 81 18.99 13.30 12.04
CA ALA A 81 18.64 14.07 13.24
C ALA A 81 18.41 13.19 14.48
N ALA A 82 18.52 11.87 14.36
CA ALA A 82 18.33 10.90 15.43
C ALA A 82 19.64 10.28 15.95
N ALA A 83 20.79 10.94 15.71
CA ALA A 83 22.12 10.49 16.14
C ALA A 83 22.74 11.43 17.19
#